data_AF-A0A967TEP5-F1
#
_entry.id   AF-A0A967TEP5-F1
#
_cell.length_a   1.000
_cell.length_b   1.000
_cell.length_c   1.000
_cell.angle_alpha   90.00
_cell.angle_beta   90.00
_cell.angle_gamma   90.00
#
_symmetry.space_group_name_H-M   'P 1'
#
loop_
_entity.id
_entity.type
_entity.pdbx_description
1 polymer ?
#
loop_
_entity_poly.entity_id
_entity_poly.type
_entity_poly.pdbx_seq_one_letter_code
_entity_poly.pdbx_strand_id
1 'polypeptide(L)'
;APFVRTGNEILLMDVPSAEITKYAANAMLATRISFMNAIARLCERAGADVNHVRLGIGSDERIGPAFLFPGAGFGGSCFPKDVKALINTFREMREDASIFEAVDRINDDQKRLLLNGVVERFGDDLSGVTVAVWGLSFKPRTDDMREAPSLVTVPGLVERGARVVVHDPAALEEARHHFG
;
A
#
# COMPACT_ATOMS: atom_id res chain seq x y z
N ALA A 1 0.17 18.79 -35.65
CA ALA A 1 -0.41 19.30 -34.39
C ALA A 1 0.54 18.94 -33.26
N PRO A 2 0.76 19.78 -32.23
CA PRO A 2 1.58 19.32 -31.11
C PRO A 2 0.84 18.17 -30.41
N PHE A 3 1.55 17.09 -30.11
CA PHE A 3 0.98 15.87 -29.51
C PHE A 3 0.47 16.09 -28.08
N VAL A 4 0.75 17.24 -27.46
CA VAL A 4 0.27 17.62 -26.13
C VAL A 4 -0.32 19.03 -26.17
N ARG A 5 -1.61 19.13 -25.79
CA ARG A 5 -2.37 20.39 -25.66
C ARG A 5 -2.40 20.93 -24.23
N THR A 6 -2.01 20.13 -23.24
CA THR A 6 -2.04 20.48 -21.81
C THR A 6 -0.85 19.88 -21.08
N GLY A 7 0.04 20.75 -20.59
CA GLY A 7 0.86 20.64 -19.37
C GLY A 7 1.88 19.50 -19.20
N ASN A 8 1.75 18.39 -19.91
CA ASN A 8 2.66 17.24 -19.75
C ASN A 8 3.74 17.29 -20.83
N GLU A 9 4.99 17.43 -20.41
CA GLU A 9 6.15 17.45 -21.32
C GLU A 9 6.39 16.07 -21.93
N ILE A 10 6.75 16.04 -23.21
CA ILE A 10 7.33 14.83 -23.82
C ILE A 10 8.81 14.83 -23.50
N LEU A 11 9.24 13.92 -22.64
CA LEU A 11 10.64 13.73 -22.28
C LEU A 11 11.26 12.68 -23.20
N LEU A 12 12.27 13.07 -23.99
CA LEU A 12 12.98 12.18 -24.90
C LEU A 12 14.24 11.62 -24.21
N MET A 13 14.43 10.30 -24.29
CA MET A 13 15.56 9.57 -23.71
C MET A 13 15.79 8.25 -24.46
N ASP A 14 16.88 7.54 -24.16
CA ASP A 14 17.13 6.19 -24.68
C ASP A 14 16.20 5.13 -24.04
N VAL A 15 16.10 3.97 -24.70
CA VAL A 15 15.18 2.89 -24.30
C VAL A 15 15.47 2.39 -22.86
N PRO A 16 16.71 2.03 -22.49
CA PRO A 16 17.03 1.62 -21.12
C PRO A 16 16.61 2.66 -20.06
N SER A 17 16.91 3.94 -20.30
CA SER A 17 16.53 5.03 -19.37
C SER A 17 15.01 5.13 -19.21
N ALA A 18 14.24 4.96 -20.30
CA ALA A 18 12.78 4.99 -20.25
C ALA A 18 12.18 3.83 -19.44
N GLU A 19 12.72 2.61 -19.61
CA GLU A 19 12.29 1.42 -18.88
C GLU A 19 12.55 1.57 -17.38
N ILE A 20 13.78 1.95 -17.00
CA ILE A 20 14.16 2.15 -15.59
C ILE A 20 13.35 3.27 -14.95
N THR A 21 13.08 4.37 -15.67
CA THR A 21 12.26 5.48 -15.17
C THR A 21 10.91 5.01 -14.65
N LYS A 22 10.26 4.05 -15.32
CA LYS A 22 8.96 3.52 -14.87
C LYS A 22 9.06 2.80 -13.52
N TYR A 23 10.05 1.93 -13.36
CA TYR A 23 10.27 1.20 -12.11
C TYR A 23 10.70 2.13 -10.99
N ALA A 24 11.63 3.05 -11.25
CA ALA A 24 12.11 4.03 -10.29
C ALA A 24 10.97 4.93 -9.78
N ALA A 25 10.08 5.40 -10.65
CA ALA A 25 8.93 6.20 -10.27
C ALA A 25 7.96 5.44 -9.35
N ASN A 26 7.58 4.20 -9.73
CA ASN A 26 6.69 3.38 -8.90
C ASN A 26 7.34 3.01 -7.55
N ALA A 27 8.63 2.69 -7.55
CA ALA A 27 9.38 2.39 -6.33
C ALA A 27 9.50 3.61 -5.41
N MET A 28 9.69 4.82 -5.96
CA MET A 28 9.70 6.05 -5.16
C MET A 28 8.33 6.30 -4.49
N LEU A 29 7.23 6.12 -5.21
CA LEU A 29 5.89 6.27 -4.63
C LEU A 29 5.60 5.23 -3.55
N ALA A 30 5.98 3.96 -3.78
CA ALA A 30 5.88 2.90 -2.77
C ALA A 30 6.75 3.21 -1.53
N THR A 31 7.95 3.73 -1.75
CA THR A 31 8.89 4.13 -0.68
C THR A 31 8.28 5.20 0.20
N ARG A 32 7.65 6.23 -0.38
CA ARG A 32 6.99 7.30 0.39
C ARG A 32 5.87 6.77 1.28
N ILE A 33 5.06 5.84 0.75
CA ILE A 33 3.97 5.21 1.51
C ILE A 33 4.55 4.36 2.65
N SER A 34 5.50 3.47 2.38
CA SER A 34 6.14 2.64 3.40
C SER A 34 6.87 3.47 4.46
N PHE A 35 7.57 4.53 4.04
CA PHE A 35 8.19 5.49 4.95
C PHE A 35 7.16 6.10 5.91
N MET A 36 6.05 6.63 5.38
CA MET A 36 5.01 7.22 6.23
C MET A 36 4.30 6.20 7.12
N ASN A 37 4.15 4.95 6.67
CA ASN A 37 3.64 3.87 7.51
C ASN A 37 4.59 3.54 8.67
N ALA A 38 5.91 3.56 8.45
CA ALA A 38 6.88 3.39 9.53
C ALA A 38 6.84 4.56 10.52
N ILE A 39 6.72 5.81 10.03
CA ILE A 39 6.56 6.99 10.87
C ILE A 39 5.24 6.95 11.66
N ALA A 40 4.14 6.46 11.07
CA ALA A 40 2.86 6.30 11.77
C ALA A 40 3.00 5.42 13.01
N ARG A 41 3.65 4.25 12.88
CA ARG A 41 3.92 3.33 13.99
C ARG A 41 4.80 3.97 15.09
N LEU A 42 5.78 4.79 14.69
CA LEU A 42 6.57 5.55 15.65
C LEU A 42 5.69 6.58 16.38
N CYS A 43 4.82 7.29 15.66
CA CYS A 43 3.92 8.29 16.22
C CYS A 43 2.96 7.67 17.25
N GLU A 44 2.37 6.51 16.96
CA GLU A 44 1.52 5.76 17.88
C GLU A 44 2.23 5.47 19.21
N ARG A 45 3.49 5.01 19.16
CA ARG A 45 4.29 4.70 20.36
C ARG A 45 4.78 5.94 21.11
N ALA A 46 5.03 7.03 20.39
CA ALA A 46 5.54 8.28 20.95
C ALA A 46 4.44 9.24 21.43
N GLY A 47 3.16 8.92 21.20
CA GLY A 47 2.04 9.83 21.50
C GLY A 47 1.97 11.04 20.56
N ALA A 48 2.48 10.90 19.33
CA ALA A 48 2.45 11.94 18.30
C ALA A 48 1.32 11.72 17.29
N ASP A 49 0.89 12.79 16.61
CA ASP A 49 -0.07 12.73 15.51
C ASP A 49 0.67 12.69 14.16
N VAL A 50 0.56 11.56 13.46
CA VAL A 50 1.18 11.38 12.14
C VAL A 50 0.64 12.35 11.08
N ASN A 51 -0.58 12.87 11.23
CA ASN A 51 -1.12 13.87 10.31
C ASN A 51 -0.41 15.22 10.46
N HIS A 52 -0.06 15.62 11.69
CA HIS A 52 0.78 16.79 11.91
C HIS A 52 2.18 16.58 11.35
N VAL A 53 2.78 15.41 11.56
CA VAL A 53 4.09 15.07 10.97
C VAL A 53 4.06 15.12 9.45
N ARG A 54 3.03 14.52 8.83
CA ARG A 54 2.79 14.54 7.37
C ARG A 54 2.71 15.97 6.84
N LEU A 55 1.94 16.85 7.49
CA LEU A 55 1.82 18.25 7.11
C LEU A 55 3.15 18.99 7.28
N GLY A 56 3.87 18.74 8.38
CA GLY A 56 5.18 19.31 8.65
C GLY A 56 6.19 18.97 7.55
N ILE A 57 6.45 17.69 7.30
CA ILE A 57 7.43 17.28 6.28
C ILE A 57 6.95 17.58 4.85
N GLY A 58 5.65 17.50 4.60
CA GLY A 58 5.07 17.75 3.27
C GLY A 58 5.04 19.22 2.86
N SER A 59 5.24 20.14 3.82
CA SER A 59 5.38 21.58 3.55
C SER A 59 6.74 21.96 2.94
N ASP A 60 7.74 21.07 3.06
CA ASP A 60 9.02 21.23 2.38
C ASP A 60 8.86 20.86 0.90
N GLU A 61 9.06 21.82 0.00
CA GLU A 61 8.87 21.64 -1.44
C GLU A 61 9.75 20.54 -2.04
N ARG A 62 10.89 20.21 -1.41
CA ARG A 62 11.78 19.12 -1.85
C ARG A 62 11.16 17.74 -1.60
N ILE A 63 10.25 17.64 -0.63
CA ILE A 63 9.51 16.42 -0.30
C ILE A 63 8.14 16.45 -0.98
N GLY A 64 7.42 17.57 -0.88
CA GLY A 64 6.06 17.76 -1.38
C GLY A 64 4.99 16.97 -0.61
N PRO A 65 3.71 17.36 -0.69
CA PRO A 65 2.65 16.79 0.14
C PRO A 65 2.05 15.48 -0.39
N ALA A 66 2.30 15.14 -1.66
CA ALA A 66 1.66 14.02 -2.33
C ALA A 66 2.21 12.65 -1.85
N PHE A 67 1.37 11.62 -1.84
CA PHE A 67 1.76 10.24 -1.49
C PHE A 67 2.40 10.09 -0.09
N LEU A 68 2.03 10.94 0.86
CA LEU A 68 2.48 10.86 2.26
C LEU A 68 1.39 10.38 3.23
N PHE A 69 0.31 9.77 2.74
CA PHE A 69 -0.77 9.29 3.58
C PHE A 69 -0.43 7.90 4.12
N PRO A 70 -0.23 7.73 5.44
CA PRO A 70 -0.15 6.39 6.01
C PRO A 70 -1.52 5.72 5.97
N GLY A 71 -1.55 4.39 6.04
CA GLY A 71 -2.80 3.62 6.00
C GLY A 71 -2.56 2.13 6.16
N ALA A 72 -3.48 1.29 5.69
CA ALA A 72 -3.39 -0.17 5.82
C ALA A 72 -2.40 -0.85 4.83
N GLY A 73 -1.43 -0.09 4.31
CA GLY A 73 -0.53 -0.54 3.24
C GLY A 73 -1.07 -0.28 1.84
N PHE A 74 -0.18 -0.32 0.85
CA PHE A 74 -0.52 -0.24 -0.56
C PHE A 74 -0.77 -1.62 -1.16
N GLY A 75 -1.63 -1.65 -2.17
CA GLY A 75 -1.95 -2.83 -2.98
C GLY A 75 -2.04 -2.49 -4.46
N GLY A 76 -2.89 -3.23 -5.16
CA GLY A 76 -3.12 -3.10 -6.60
C GLY A 76 -2.06 -3.83 -7.42
N SER A 77 -2.29 -3.89 -8.72
CA SER A 77 -1.37 -4.59 -9.62
C SER A 77 -0.03 -3.90 -9.83
N CYS A 78 0.07 -2.59 -9.62
CA CYS A 78 1.26 -1.84 -10.04
C CYS A 78 2.41 -1.90 -9.04
N PHE A 79 2.25 -1.37 -7.82
CA PHE A 79 3.38 -1.20 -6.90
C PHE A 79 3.99 -2.52 -6.43
N PRO A 80 3.23 -3.52 -5.94
CA PRO A 80 3.81 -4.76 -5.46
C PRO A 80 4.60 -5.51 -6.54
N LYS A 81 4.05 -5.59 -7.76
CA LYS A 81 4.74 -6.29 -8.86
C LYS A 81 6.00 -5.54 -9.30
N ASP A 82 5.93 -4.21 -9.42
CA ASP A 82 7.04 -3.42 -9.96
C ASP A 82 8.18 -3.29 -8.94
N VAL A 83 7.88 -3.18 -7.64
CA VAL A 83 8.90 -3.21 -6.58
C VAL A 83 9.59 -4.57 -6.54
N LYS A 84 8.84 -5.67 -6.58
CA LYS A 84 9.43 -7.03 -6.60
C LYS A 84 10.25 -7.30 -7.85
N ALA A 85 9.77 -6.86 -9.01
CA ALA A 85 10.54 -6.94 -10.25
C ALA A 85 11.85 -6.15 -10.15
N LEU A 86 11.81 -4.91 -9.62
CA LEU A 86 13.01 -4.09 -9.43
C LEU A 86 14.01 -4.74 -8.47
N ILE A 87 13.55 -5.30 -7.34
CA ILE A 87 14.40 -6.06 -6.40
C ILE A 87 15.12 -7.21 -7.13
N ASN A 88 14.38 -7.98 -7.94
CA ASN A 88 14.95 -9.08 -8.70
C ASN A 88 15.99 -8.59 -9.72
N THR A 89 15.71 -7.50 -10.44
CA THR A 89 16.67 -6.88 -11.36
C THR A 89 17.95 -6.45 -10.65
N PHE A 90 17.86 -5.82 -9.47
CA PHE A 90 19.05 -5.47 -8.67
C PHE A 90 19.87 -6.72 -8.31
N ARG A 91 19.22 -7.79 -7.87
CA ARG A 91 19.89 -9.06 -7.52
C ARG A 91 20.57 -9.73 -8.72
N GLU A 92 19.90 -9.75 -9.87
CA GLU A 92 20.45 -10.27 -11.13
C GLU A 92 21.70 -9.49 -11.56
N MET A 93 21.69 -8.17 -11.35
CA MET A 93 22.82 -7.27 -11.60
C MET A 93 23.88 -7.29 -10.48
N ARG A 94 23.66 -8.05 -9.39
CA ARG A 94 24.53 -8.14 -8.20
C ARG A 94 24.72 -6.81 -7.47
N GLU A 95 23.68 -5.99 -7.47
CA GLU A 95 23.58 -4.72 -6.75
C GLU A 95 22.75 -4.84 -5.46
N ASP A 96 22.91 -3.87 -4.55
CA ASP A 96 22.17 -3.84 -3.28
C ASP A 96 20.71 -3.37 -3.46
N ALA A 97 19.76 -4.25 -3.13
CA ALA A 97 18.32 -3.99 -3.17
C ALA A 97 17.71 -3.61 -1.80
N SER A 98 18.53 -3.42 -0.76
CA SER A 98 18.11 -3.33 0.64
C SER A 98 16.99 -2.32 0.92
N ILE A 99 17.03 -1.15 0.27
CA ILE A 99 15.98 -0.13 0.41
C ILE A 99 14.62 -0.62 -0.10
N PHE A 100 14.59 -1.28 -1.26
CA PHE A 100 13.35 -1.77 -1.86
C PHE A 100 12.81 -2.99 -1.10
N GLU A 101 13.69 -3.86 -0.61
CA GLU A 101 13.32 -4.97 0.27
C GLU A 101 12.70 -4.47 1.59
N ALA A 102 13.26 -3.40 2.16
CA ALA A 102 12.68 -2.78 3.35
C ALA A 102 11.29 -2.18 3.06
N VAL A 103 11.12 -1.55 1.90
CA VAL A 103 9.84 -0.98 1.46
C VAL A 103 8.76 -2.06 1.31
N ASP A 104 9.10 -3.18 0.66
CA ASP A 104 8.19 -4.33 0.47
C ASP A 104 7.81 -4.95 1.82
N ARG A 105 8.79 -5.24 2.68
CA ARG A 105 8.57 -5.81 4.02
C ARG A 105 7.69 -4.92 4.89
N ILE A 106 7.97 -3.62 4.95
CA ILE A 106 7.17 -2.65 5.72
C ILE A 106 5.72 -2.65 5.26
N ASN A 107 5.48 -2.78 3.95
CA ASN A 107 4.14 -2.82 3.39
C ASN A 107 3.39 -4.11 3.74
N ASP A 108 4.06 -5.26 3.63
CA ASP A 108 3.47 -6.55 4.00
C ASP A 108 3.09 -6.59 5.49
N ASP A 109 3.94 -6.04 6.36
CA ASP A 109 3.61 -5.87 7.77
C ASP A 109 2.45 -4.88 7.99
N GLN A 110 2.38 -3.81 7.19
CA GLN A 110 1.30 -2.81 7.28
C GLN A 110 -0.06 -3.38 6.89
N LYS A 111 -0.12 -4.31 5.92
CA LYS A 111 -1.38 -4.98 5.52
C LYS A 111 -2.03 -5.75 6.68
N ARG A 112 -1.26 -6.13 7.70
CA ARG A 112 -1.75 -6.79 8.92
C ARG A 112 -2.19 -5.83 10.02
N LEU A 113 -2.00 -4.52 9.86
CA LEU A 113 -2.27 -3.51 10.91
C LEU A 113 -3.68 -3.65 11.48
N LEU A 114 -4.70 -3.69 10.61
CA LEU A 114 -6.10 -3.74 11.04
C LEU A 114 -6.45 -5.07 11.74
N LEU A 115 -5.97 -6.19 11.19
CA LEU A 115 -6.13 -7.50 11.80
C LEU A 115 -5.51 -7.52 13.20
N ASN A 116 -4.26 -7.07 13.33
CA ASN A 116 -3.54 -7.04 14.59
C ASN A 116 -4.24 -6.14 15.61
N GLY A 117 -4.76 -4.98 15.20
CA GLY A 117 -5.52 -4.10 16.09
C GLY A 117 -6.82 -4.73 16.62
N VAL A 118 -7.51 -5.53 15.80
CA VAL A 118 -8.68 -6.30 16.27
C VAL A 118 -8.25 -7.39 17.26
N VAL A 119 -7.21 -8.15 16.94
CA VAL A 119 -6.68 -9.22 17.79
C VAL A 119 -6.16 -8.68 19.13
N GLU A 120 -5.43 -7.56 19.12
CA GLU A 120 -4.95 -6.91 20.33
C GLU A 120 -6.12 -6.47 21.23
N ARG A 121 -7.23 -6.02 20.63
CA ARG A 121 -8.39 -5.52 21.37
C ARG A 121 -9.31 -6.63 21.90
N PHE A 122 -9.47 -7.73 21.17
CA PHE A 122 -10.48 -8.76 21.46
C PHE A 122 -9.89 -10.14 21.81
N GLY A 123 -8.59 -10.33 21.63
CA GLY A 123 -7.91 -11.63 21.77
C GLY A 123 -7.76 -12.36 20.43
N ASP A 124 -7.01 -13.47 20.44
CA ASP A 124 -6.79 -14.31 19.25
C ASP A 124 -8.03 -15.13 18.86
N ASP A 125 -8.85 -15.54 19.83
CA ASP A 125 -10.14 -16.20 19.56
C ASP A 125 -11.22 -15.14 19.37
N LEU A 126 -11.69 -14.99 18.13
CA LEU A 126 -12.74 -14.05 17.75
C LEU A 126 -14.11 -14.73 17.63
N SER A 127 -14.28 -15.94 18.18
CA SER A 127 -15.56 -16.64 18.21
C SER A 127 -16.65 -15.79 18.87
N GLY A 128 -17.79 -15.64 18.16
CA GLY A 128 -18.90 -14.80 18.62
C GLY A 128 -18.73 -13.30 18.37
N VAL A 129 -17.57 -12.84 17.90
CA VAL A 129 -17.35 -11.45 17.47
C VAL A 129 -17.86 -11.27 16.04
N THR A 130 -18.59 -10.19 15.79
CA THR A 130 -18.92 -9.75 14.43
C THR A 130 -18.08 -8.53 14.06
N VAL A 131 -17.39 -8.58 12.93
CA VAL A 131 -16.60 -7.46 12.40
C VAL A 131 -17.18 -6.99 11.06
N ALA A 132 -17.48 -5.70 10.97
CA ALA A 132 -17.87 -5.07 9.70
C ALA A 132 -16.62 -4.48 9.00
N VAL A 133 -16.45 -4.75 7.71
CA VAL A 133 -15.34 -4.21 6.89
C VAL A 133 -15.92 -3.33 5.79
N TRP A 134 -15.53 -2.05 5.78
CA TRP A 134 -15.91 -1.08 4.75
C TRP A 134 -14.74 -0.83 3.80
N GLY A 135 -14.91 -1.20 2.53
CA GLY A 135 -13.88 -1.16 1.50
C GLY A 135 -13.16 -2.50 1.34
N LEU A 136 -13.11 -2.98 0.10
CA LEU A 136 -12.50 -4.25 -0.30
C LEU A 136 -11.49 -4.07 -1.44
N SER A 137 -11.74 -3.13 -2.34
CA SER A 137 -10.79 -2.75 -3.39
C SER A 137 -9.47 -2.20 -2.83
N PHE A 138 -8.39 -2.28 -3.61
CA PHE A 138 -7.07 -1.78 -3.16
C PHE A 138 -7.00 -0.25 -3.03
N LYS A 139 -7.91 0.46 -3.72
CA LYS A 139 -8.07 1.92 -3.66
C LYS A 139 -9.51 2.30 -4.06
N PRO A 140 -9.97 3.52 -3.76
CA PRO A 140 -11.30 3.96 -4.16
C PRO A 140 -11.53 3.94 -5.68
N ARG A 141 -12.78 3.68 -6.07
CA ARG A 141 -13.29 3.76 -7.46
C ARG A 141 -12.69 2.72 -8.42
N THR A 142 -12.46 1.50 -7.94
CA THR A 142 -12.14 0.33 -8.75
C THR A 142 -12.69 -0.91 -8.06
N ASP A 143 -12.97 -1.94 -8.85
CA ASP A 143 -13.26 -3.31 -8.42
C ASP A 143 -12.00 -4.14 -8.16
N ASP A 144 -10.83 -3.69 -8.62
CA ASP A 144 -9.56 -4.41 -8.50
C ASP A 144 -9.20 -4.69 -7.03
N MET A 145 -9.14 -5.97 -6.68
CA MET A 145 -8.77 -6.46 -5.35
C MET A 145 -7.36 -7.03 -5.29
N ARG A 146 -6.60 -7.04 -6.40
CA ARG A 146 -5.24 -7.60 -6.41
C ARG A 146 -4.38 -6.91 -5.36
N GLU A 147 -3.71 -7.71 -4.52
CA GLU A 147 -2.84 -7.23 -3.45
C GLU A 147 -3.52 -6.27 -2.44
N ALA A 148 -4.86 -6.22 -2.40
CA ALA A 148 -5.57 -5.33 -1.50
C ALA A 148 -5.35 -5.73 -0.02
N PRO A 149 -5.22 -4.78 0.92
CA PRO A 149 -5.11 -5.09 2.36
C PRO A 149 -6.30 -5.88 2.92
N SER A 150 -7.47 -5.77 2.30
CA SER A 150 -8.67 -6.54 2.62
C SER A 150 -8.47 -8.05 2.44
N LEU A 151 -7.64 -8.47 1.47
CA LEU A 151 -7.28 -9.87 1.24
C LEU A 151 -6.38 -10.46 2.34
N VAL A 152 -5.80 -9.62 3.19
CA VAL A 152 -5.08 -10.05 4.40
C VAL A 152 -6.00 -9.99 5.61
N THR A 153 -6.75 -8.90 5.73
CA THR A 153 -7.58 -8.62 6.91
C THR A 153 -8.79 -9.56 7.01
N VAL A 154 -9.56 -9.74 5.94
CA VAL A 154 -10.80 -10.54 5.96
C VAL A 154 -10.50 -12.02 6.23
N PRO A 155 -9.59 -12.70 5.50
CA PRO A 155 -9.29 -14.09 5.79
C PRO A 155 -8.73 -14.29 7.20
N GLY A 156 -7.81 -13.42 7.65
CA GLY A 156 -7.22 -13.54 8.98
C GLY A 156 -8.21 -13.37 10.14
N LEU A 157 -9.30 -12.60 9.95
CA LEU A 157 -10.41 -12.51 10.89
C LEU A 157 -11.27 -13.78 10.89
N VAL A 158 -11.60 -14.29 9.70
CA VAL A 158 -12.40 -15.52 9.53
C VAL A 158 -11.68 -16.73 10.11
N GLU A 159 -10.37 -16.86 9.87
CA GLU A 159 -9.51 -17.92 10.42
C GLU A 159 -9.50 -17.95 11.95
N ARG A 160 -9.78 -16.80 12.58
CA ARG A 160 -9.87 -16.64 14.05
C ARG A 160 -11.29 -16.81 14.60
N GLY A 161 -12.26 -17.20 13.76
CA GLY A 161 -13.64 -17.46 14.19
C GLY A 161 -14.57 -16.25 14.18
N ALA A 162 -14.12 -15.09 13.69
CA ALA A 162 -14.97 -13.91 13.57
C ALA A 162 -16.03 -14.10 12.48
N ARG A 163 -17.24 -13.59 12.71
CA ARG A 163 -18.23 -13.38 11.64
C ARG A 163 -17.92 -12.05 10.93
N VAL A 164 -17.47 -12.11 9.69
CA VAL A 164 -17.11 -10.92 8.93
C VAL A 164 -18.25 -10.50 8.00
N VAL A 165 -18.65 -9.24 8.06
CA VAL A 165 -19.65 -8.62 7.17
C VAL A 165 -18.95 -7.55 6.35
N VAL A 166 -18.96 -7.68 5.03
CA VAL A 166 -18.22 -6.78 4.13
C VAL A 166 -19.13 -5.89 3.31
N HIS A 167 -18.65 -4.70 2.97
CA HIS A 167 -19.29 -3.82 1.99
C HIS A 167 -18.24 -3.06 1.17
N ASP A 168 -18.41 -3.05 -0.15
CA ASP A 168 -17.66 -2.18 -1.07
C ASP A 168 -18.60 -1.75 -2.21
N PRO A 169 -18.63 -0.48 -2.63
CA PRO A 169 -19.53 -0.01 -3.67
C PRO A 169 -19.21 -0.53 -5.08
N ALA A 170 -18.00 -1.05 -5.33
CA ALA A 170 -17.54 -1.50 -6.64
C ALA A 170 -17.02 -2.93 -6.68
N ALA A 171 -16.42 -3.43 -5.58
CA ALA A 171 -15.67 -4.70 -5.57
C ALA A 171 -16.41 -5.89 -4.95
N LEU A 172 -17.71 -5.79 -4.67
CA LEU A 172 -18.46 -6.90 -4.05
C LEU A 172 -18.55 -8.16 -4.92
N GLU A 173 -18.59 -8.02 -6.25
CA GLU A 173 -18.58 -9.17 -7.16
C GLU A 173 -17.20 -9.85 -7.15
N GLU A 174 -16.13 -9.07 -7.30
CA GLU A 174 -14.75 -9.58 -7.23
C GLU A 174 -14.44 -10.23 -5.87
N ALA A 175 -14.96 -9.66 -4.78
CA ALA A 175 -14.80 -10.20 -3.44
C ALA A 175 -15.38 -11.61 -3.29
N ARG A 176 -16.48 -11.93 -3.97
CA ARG A 176 -17.05 -13.30 -3.96
C ARG A 176 -16.12 -14.30 -4.62
N HIS A 177 -15.39 -13.89 -5.67
CA HIS A 177 -14.38 -14.75 -6.28
C HIS A 177 -13.21 -15.06 -5.34
N HIS A 178 -12.87 -14.12 -4.45
CA HIS A 178 -11.78 -14.28 -3.47
C HIS A 178 -12.20 -15.02 -2.19
N PHE A 179 -13.41 -14.79 -1.68
CA PHE A 179 -13.82 -15.25 -0.36
C PHE A 179 -14.83 -16.42 -0.37
N GLY A 180 -15.46 -16.72 -1.52
CA GLY A 180 -16.56 -17.69 -1.65
C GLY A 180 -17.93 -17.09 -1.37
#